data_AF-W2PBU7-F1
#
_entry.id   AF-W2PBU7-F1
#
_cell.length_a   1.000
_cell.length_b   1.000
_cell.length_c   1.000
_cell.angle_alpha   90.00
_cell.angle_beta   90.00
_cell.angle_gamma   90.00
#
_symmetry.space_group_name_H-M   'P 1'
#
loop_
_entity.id
_entity.type
_entity.pdbx_description
1 polymer ?
#
loop_
_entity_poly.entity_id
_entity_poly.type
_entity_poly.pdbx_seq_one_letter_code
_entity_poly.pdbx_strand_id
1 'polypeptide(L)'
;MTRKNASLTPIAKNTLKRYLMRMIESVEARVAEAIPATFGIVLDGSFCPLEVEEDLWAQSLFDLIADTLSRYNKPWEAVHFMVADNCSVNQYIGSREGGLPMVGCASHRLNLAVTDYLTSYEALLSKIHALMTKLRIIKGEPFFVELPTCRPSIDMIPGGRVPMQWYNGTRS
;
A
#
# COMPACT_ATOMS: atom_id res chain seq x y z
N MET A 1 -11.76 -26.87 2.47
CA MET A 1 -13.09 -26.44 1.98
C MET A 1 -12.97 -25.56 0.73
N THR A 2 -12.06 -25.86 -0.22
CA THR A 2 -11.59 -24.88 -1.24
C THR A 2 -11.65 -25.39 -2.68
N ARG A 3 -12.15 -26.61 -2.91
CA ARG A 3 -12.18 -27.25 -4.24
C ARG A 3 -13.47 -27.03 -5.04
N LYS A 4 -14.49 -26.39 -4.45
CA LYS A 4 -15.81 -26.25 -5.06
C LYS A 4 -15.88 -25.18 -6.16
N ASN A 5 -14.88 -24.30 -6.26
CA ASN A 5 -14.94 -23.11 -7.14
C ASN A 5 -13.90 -23.11 -8.27
N ALA A 6 -13.12 -24.18 -8.44
CA ALA A 6 -12.08 -24.25 -9.47
C ALA A 6 -12.18 -25.56 -10.26
N SER A 7 -12.57 -25.44 -11.54
CA SER A 7 -12.53 -26.52 -12.53
C SER A 7 -11.09 -26.78 -12.98
N LEU A 8 -10.21 -27.12 -12.03
CA LEU A 8 -8.80 -27.41 -12.31
C LEU A 8 -8.54 -28.89 -12.04
N THR A 9 -7.99 -29.56 -13.05
CA THR A 9 -7.51 -30.93 -12.90
C THR A 9 -6.41 -30.99 -11.85
N PRO A 10 -6.33 -32.06 -11.04
CA PRO A 10 -5.26 -32.21 -10.05
C PRO A 10 -3.89 -32.14 -10.73
N ILE A 11 -2.96 -31.35 -10.16
CA ILE A 11 -1.57 -31.22 -10.62
C ILE A 11 -0.63 -31.66 -9.50
N ALA A 12 0.46 -32.36 -9.85
CA ALA A 12 1.48 -32.73 -8.87
C ALA A 12 2.29 -31.50 -8.44
N LYS A 13 2.64 -31.42 -7.14
CA LYS A 13 3.43 -30.32 -6.56
C LYS A 13 4.73 -30.06 -7.34
N ASN A 14 5.44 -31.11 -7.74
CA ASN A 14 6.70 -31.00 -8.48
C ASN A 14 6.50 -30.40 -9.87
N THR A 15 5.41 -30.79 -10.54
CA THR A 15 5.03 -30.25 -11.85
C THR A 15 4.64 -28.78 -11.74
N LEU A 16 3.85 -28.41 -10.72
CA LEU A 16 3.51 -27.01 -10.45
C LEU A 16 4.76 -26.16 -10.20
N LYS A 17 5.67 -26.63 -9.34
CA LYS A 17 6.94 -25.94 -9.06
C LYS A 17 7.74 -25.72 -10.34
N ARG A 18 7.83 -26.73 -11.22
CA ARG A 18 8.54 -26.61 -12.51
C ARG A 18 7.90 -25.58 -13.43
N TYR A 19 6.58 -25.52 -13.51
CA TYR A 19 5.90 -24.51 -14.31
C TYR A 19 6.06 -23.10 -13.75
N LEU A 20 6.00 -22.93 -12.42
CA LEU A 20 6.25 -21.64 -11.78
C LEU A 20 7.67 -21.15 -12.05
N MET A 21 8.69 -22.00 -11.91
CA MET A 21 10.08 -21.62 -12.20
C MET A 21 10.27 -21.20 -13.67
N ARG A 22 9.73 -21.97 -14.63
CA ARG A 22 9.79 -21.59 -16.05
C ARG A 22 9.03 -20.31 -16.36
N MET A 23 7.92 -20.06 -15.68
CA MET A 23 7.18 -18.82 -15.81
C MET A 23 8.01 -17.65 -15.32
N ILE A 24 8.67 -17.79 -14.17
CA ILE A 24 9.58 -16.76 -13.64
C ILE A 24 10.70 -16.47 -14.64
N GLU A 25 11.43 -17.50 -15.10
CA GLU A 25 12.50 -17.35 -16.10
C GLU A 25 12.00 -16.65 -17.38
N SER A 26 10.82 -17.05 -17.88
CA SER A 26 10.22 -16.44 -19.07
C SER A 26 9.81 -14.98 -18.85
N VAL A 27 9.32 -14.64 -17.66
CA VAL A 27 8.98 -13.26 -17.31
C VAL A 27 10.25 -12.42 -17.15
N GLU A 28 11.27 -12.92 -16.45
CA GLU A 28 12.56 -12.24 -16.28
C GLU A 28 13.21 -11.93 -17.63
N ALA A 29 13.23 -12.88 -18.58
CA ALA A 29 13.74 -12.65 -19.93
C ALA A 29 12.97 -11.54 -20.67
N ARG A 30 11.63 -11.57 -20.62
CA ARG A 30 10.79 -10.54 -21.25
C ARG A 30 10.97 -9.16 -20.61
N VAL A 31 11.13 -9.12 -19.29
CA VAL A 31 11.42 -7.89 -18.55
C VAL A 31 12.79 -7.36 -18.95
N ALA A 32 13.82 -8.21 -19.04
CA ALA A 32 15.16 -7.81 -19.48
C ALA A 32 15.15 -7.19 -20.90
N GLU A 33 14.35 -7.73 -21.81
CA GLU A 33 14.17 -7.18 -23.17
C GLU A 33 13.37 -5.87 -23.18
N ALA A 34 12.40 -5.72 -22.27
CA ALA A 34 11.52 -4.56 -22.23
C ALA A 34 12.08 -3.39 -21.41
N ILE A 35 13.00 -3.63 -20.47
CA ILE A 35 13.56 -2.57 -19.62
C ILE A 35 14.43 -1.64 -20.48
N PRO A 36 14.06 -0.35 -20.56
CA PRO A 36 14.81 0.63 -21.34
C PRO A 36 16.23 0.88 -20.75
N ALA A 37 17.04 1.65 -21.47
CA ALA A 37 18.36 2.06 -20.99
C ALA A 37 18.26 2.88 -19.69
N THR A 38 17.22 3.70 -19.57
CA THR A 38 16.92 4.52 -18.39
C THR A 38 15.48 4.36 -17.96
N PHE A 39 15.22 4.28 -16.65
CA PHE A 39 13.88 4.07 -16.09
C PHE A 39 13.73 4.72 -14.71
N GLY A 40 12.49 4.75 -14.22
CA GLY A 40 12.20 5.10 -12.83
C GLY A 40 11.77 3.88 -12.05
N ILE A 41 12.06 3.86 -10.74
CA ILE A 41 11.60 2.81 -9.83
C ILE A 41 10.39 3.33 -9.06
N VAL A 42 9.34 2.52 -8.97
CA VAL A 42 8.17 2.79 -8.13
C VAL A 42 8.19 1.82 -6.96
N LEU A 43 8.28 2.35 -5.75
CA LEU A 43 8.16 1.57 -4.52
C LEU A 43 6.73 1.69 -4.01
N ASP A 44 5.91 0.70 -4.35
CA ASP A 44 4.55 0.57 -3.83
C ASP A 44 4.54 -0.43 -2.68
N GLY A 45 4.62 0.08 -1.45
CA GLY A 45 4.60 -0.79 -0.28
C GLY A 45 4.74 -0.04 1.04
N SER A 46 3.73 -0.18 1.90
CA SER A 46 3.93 -0.06 3.34
C SER A 46 4.61 -1.34 3.80
N PHE A 47 5.93 -1.43 3.66
CA PHE A 47 6.67 -2.61 4.13
C PHE A 47 6.40 -2.81 5.63
N CYS A 48 5.88 -3.99 5.98
CA CYS A 48 5.50 -4.34 7.34
C CYS A 48 6.76 -4.28 8.24
N PRO A 49 6.77 -3.49 9.33
CA PRO A 49 7.89 -3.53 10.25
C PRO A 49 7.85 -4.87 11.01
N LEU A 50 8.72 -5.81 10.63
CA LEU A 50 9.13 -6.88 11.53
C LEU A 50 10.25 -6.29 12.38
N GLU A 51 9.91 -5.92 13.62
CA GLU A 51 10.76 -5.36 14.69
C GLU A 51 12.28 -5.59 14.53
N VAL A 52 12.97 -4.71 13.79
CA VAL A 52 14.42 -4.63 13.68
C VAL A 52 14.75 -3.18 13.32
N GLU A 53 15.60 -2.48 14.07
CA GLU A 53 15.99 -1.06 13.87
C GLU A 53 15.83 -0.47 12.44
N GLU A 54 15.29 0.75 12.37
CA GLU A 54 14.97 1.47 11.12
C GLU A 54 16.07 1.47 10.05
N ASP A 55 17.34 1.51 10.50
CA ASP A 55 18.51 1.49 9.63
C ASP A 55 18.78 0.13 8.97
N LEU A 56 18.49 -0.99 9.65
CA LEU A 56 18.65 -2.34 9.07
C LEU A 56 17.65 -2.59 7.94
N TRP A 57 16.43 -2.05 8.05
CA TRP A 57 15.43 -2.18 6.99
C TRP A 57 15.80 -1.37 5.76
N ALA A 58 16.32 -0.15 5.93
CA ALA A 58 16.75 0.68 4.82
C ALA A 58 17.90 0.05 4.04
N GLN A 59 18.86 -0.56 4.75
CA GLN A 59 19.94 -1.30 4.10
C GLN A 59 19.45 -2.55 3.38
N SER A 60 18.58 -3.35 4.00
CA SER A 60 18.05 -4.56 3.38
C SER A 60 17.24 -4.27 2.11
N LEU A 61 16.46 -3.18 2.12
CA LEU A 61 15.72 -2.74 0.94
C LEU A 61 16.65 -2.21 -0.15
N PHE A 62 17.70 -1.47 0.23
CA PHE A 62 18.73 -1.04 -0.69
C PHE A 62 19.42 -2.24 -1.36
N ASP A 63 19.82 -3.25 -0.59
CA ASP A 63 20.47 -4.46 -1.08
C ASP A 63 19.53 -5.24 -2.03
N LEU A 64 18.23 -5.32 -1.70
CA LEU A 64 17.23 -5.94 -2.57
C LEU A 64 17.09 -5.23 -3.91
N ILE A 65 17.12 -3.89 -3.92
CA ILE A 65 17.07 -3.10 -5.15
C ILE A 65 18.36 -3.31 -5.95
N ALA A 66 19.53 -3.27 -5.29
CA ALA A 66 20.82 -3.52 -5.93
C ALA A 66 20.91 -4.91 -6.56
N ASP A 67 20.43 -5.94 -5.86
CA ASP A 67 20.34 -7.31 -6.37
C ASP A 67 19.41 -7.39 -7.59
N THR A 68 18.28 -6.70 -7.54
CA THR A 68 17.32 -6.66 -8.65
C THR A 68 17.94 -6.00 -9.88
N LEU A 69 18.61 -4.86 -9.70
CA LEU A 69 19.33 -4.16 -10.77
C LEU A 69 20.43 -5.03 -11.37
N SER A 70 21.18 -5.74 -10.52
CA SER A 70 22.25 -6.66 -10.92
C SER A 70 21.71 -7.83 -11.76
N ARG A 71 20.53 -8.39 -11.43
CA ARG A 71 19.88 -9.45 -12.22
C ARG A 71 19.58 -9.03 -13.65
N TYR A 72 19.25 -7.75 -13.86
CA TYR A 72 18.97 -7.19 -15.19
C TYR A 72 20.18 -6.53 -15.84
N ASN A 73 21.37 -6.64 -15.21
CA ASN A 73 22.60 -5.99 -15.65
C ASN A 73 22.42 -4.48 -15.88
N LYS A 74 21.67 -3.83 -14.98
CA LYS A 74 21.42 -2.39 -15.00
C LYS A 74 22.23 -1.73 -13.88
N PRO A 75 23.03 -0.70 -14.18
CA PRO A 75 23.75 0.02 -13.14
C PRO A 75 22.80 1.06 -12.48
N TRP A 76 23.18 1.59 -11.32
CA TRP A 76 22.34 2.56 -10.58
C TRP A 76 22.09 3.84 -11.37
N GLU A 77 23.00 4.22 -12.27
CA GLU A 77 22.87 5.38 -13.17
C GLU A 77 21.74 5.22 -14.21
N ALA A 78 21.26 3.99 -14.44
CA ALA A 78 20.08 3.77 -15.28
C ALA A 78 18.79 4.23 -14.59
N VAL A 79 18.78 4.34 -13.26
CA VAL A 79 17.63 4.82 -12.49
C VAL A 79 17.67 6.35 -12.47
N HIS A 80 16.67 7.01 -13.03
CA HIS A 80 16.65 8.48 -13.11
C HIS A 80 15.83 9.14 -12.00
N PHE A 81 14.81 8.45 -11.50
CA PHE A 81 13.95 8.94 -10.42
C PHE A 81 13.32 7.78 -9.67
N MET A 82 12.91 8.06 -8.44
CA MET A 82 12.18 7.11 -7.61
C MET A 82 10.83 7.70 -7.21
N VAL A 83 9.76 6.94 -7.37
CA VAL A 83 8.43 7.28 -6.84
C VAL A 83 8.21 6.46 -5.59
N ALA A 84 8.16 7.14 -4.45
CA ALA A 84 7.97 6.51 -3.15
C ALA A 84 7.23 7.47 -2.20
N ASP A 85 6.78 6.96 -1.07
CA ASP A 85 6.31 7.82 0.01
C ASP A 85 7.49 8.57 0.68
N ASN A 86 7.17 9.63 1.42
CA ASN A 86 8.17 10.46 2.09
C ASN A 86 8.57 9.85 3.45
N CYS A 87 8.85 8.55 3.48
CA CYS A 87 9.33 7.83 4.66
C CYS A 87 10.85 7.95 4.80
N SER A 88 11.37 7.93 6.04
CA SER A 88 12.81 8.04 6.36
C SER A 88 13.65 6.99 5.61
N VAL A 89 13.14 5.76 5.50
CA VAL A 89 13.77 4.66 4.75
C VAL A 89 13.93 4.99 3.26
N ASN A 90 12.91 5.56 2.64
CA ASN A 90 12.94 5.89 1.21
C ASN A 90 13.79 7.14 0.94
N GLN A 91 13.77 8.10 1.86
CA GLN A 91 14.68 9.24 1.82
C GLN A 91 16.15 8.81 1.94
N TYR A 92 16.44 7.84 2.80
CA TYR A 92 17.77 7.27 2.93
C TYR A 92 18.23 6.64 1.62
N ILE A 93 17.38 5.84 0.96
CA ILE A 93 17.71 5.23 -0.35
C ILE A 93 17.91 6.30 -1.42
N GLY A 94 17.03 7.29 -1.51
CA GLY A 94 17.14 8.38 -2.50
C GLY A 94 18.38 9.26 -2.29
N SER A 95 18.83 9.42 -1.04
CA SER A 95 20.02 10.20 -0.68
C SER A 95 21.33 9.40 -0.77
N ARG A 96 21.27 8.09 -1.05
CA ARG A 96 22.42 7.19 -1.23
C ARG A 96 22.93 7.27 -2.68
N GLU A 97 23.25 6.15 -3.31
CA GLU A 97 23.90 6.14 -4.62
C GLU A 97 23.11 6.90 -5.69
N GLY A 98 23.82 7.77 -6.42
CA GLY A 98 23.26 8.55 -7.52
C GLY A 98 22.45 9.79 -7.13
N GLY A 99 22.10 9.99 -5.84
CA GLY A 99 21.30 11.14 -5.41
C GLY A 99 19.98 11.24 -6.17
N LEU A 100 19.19 10.17 -6.15
CA LEU A 100 18.02 10.01 -7.00
C LEU A 100 16.90 11.00 -6.61
N PRO A 101 16.39 11.82 -7.54
CA PRO A 101 15.26 12.68 -7.26
C PRO A 101 14.03 11.82 -6.93
N MET A 102 13.45 12.12 -5.77
CA MET A 102 12.24 11.45 -5.30
C MET A 102 10.99 12.23 -5.68
N VAL A 103 10.01 11.53 -6.23
CA VAL A 103 8.67 12.06 -6.49
C VAL A 103 7.74 11.49 -5.43
N GLY A 104 7.16 12.38 -4.62
CA GLY A 104 6.24 11.99 -3.55
C GLY A 104 4.99 11.26 -4.06
N CYS A 105 4.63 10.18 -3.37
CA CYS A 105 3.45 9.37 -3.71
C CYS A 105 2.15 10.20 -3.67
N ALA A 106 1.24 9.92 -4.62
CA ALA A 106 -0.05 10.60 -4.72
C ALA A 106 -0.94 10.43 -3.47
N SER A 107 -0.89 9.27 -2.82
CA SER A 107 -1.62 8.99 -1.59
C SER A 107 -1.17 9.87 -0.43
N HIS A 108 0.13 10.13 -0.31
CA HIS A 108 0.69 11.00 0.73
C HIS A 108 0.23 12.45 0.52
N ARG A 109 0.25 12.94 -0.74
CA ARG A 109 -0.27 14.27 -1.07
C ARG A 109 -1.76 14.41 -0.77
N LEU A 110 -2.54 13.35 -1.04
CA LEU A 110 -3.95 13.32 -0.67
C LEU A 110 -4.14 13.33 0.86
N ASN A 111 -3.34 12.55 1.60
CA ASN A 111 -3.42 12.52 3.06
C ASN A 111 -3.08 13.90 3.67
N LEU A 112 -2.09 14.60 3.13
CA LEU A 112 -1.77 15.97 3.53
C LEU A 112 -2.94 16.92 3.25
N ALA A 113 -3.52 16.87 2.05
CA ALA A 113 -4.67 17.70 1.69
C ALA A 113 -5.91 17.42 2.55
N VAL A 114 -6.15 16.14 2.89
CA VAL A 114 -7.22 15.74 3.81
C VAL A 114 -6.94 16.25 5.22
N THR A 115 -5.70 16.14 5.69
CA THR A 115 -5.30 16.66 7.01
C THR A 115 -5.51 18.16 7.09
N ASP A 116 -5.08 18.90 6.07
CA ASP A 116 -5.27 20.34 5.97
C ASP A 116 -6.76 20.73 5.97
N TYR A 117 -7.57 20.04 5.17
CA TYR A 117 -9.03 20.22 5.15
C TYR A 117 -9.68 19.92 6.51
N LEU A 118 -9.17 18.91 7.24
CA LEU A 118 -9.71 18.48 8.51
C LEU A 118 -9.27 19.35 9.69
N THR A 119 -8.35 20.29 9.51
CA THR A 119 -7.88 21.21 10.55
C THR A 119 -9.04 21.95 11.22
N SER A 120 -10.07 22.33 10.47
CA SER A 120 -11.26 23.00 11.02
C SER A 120 -12.13 22.10 11.92
N TYR A 121 -11.96 20.78 11.82
CA TYR A 121 -12.72 19.77 12.57
C TYR A 121 -11.90 19.11 13.68
N GLU A 122 -10.69 19.61 13.98
CA GLU A 122 -9.75 19.01 14.94
C GLU A 122 -10.39 18.73 16.31
N ALA A 123 -11.20 19.66 16.83
CA ALA A 123 -11.88 19.50 18.11
C ALA A 123 -12.94 18.38 18.09
N LEU A 124 -13.61 18.18 16.96
CA LEU A 124 -14.58 17.08 16.78
C LEU A 124 -13.86 15.75 16.60
N LEU A 125 -12.80 15.73 15.79
CA LEU A 125 -11.96 14.56 15.56
C LEU A 125 -11.31 14.08 16.85
N SER A 126 -10.88 14.99 17.71
CA SER A 126 -10.33 14.67 19.04
C SER A 126 -11.35 13.94 19.93
N LYS A 127 -12.62 14.36 19.91
CA LYS A 127 -13.70 13.70 20.65
C LYS A 127 -14.00 12.30 20.10
N ILE A 128 -14.04 12.16 18.77
CA ILE A 128 -14.23 10.86 18.12
C ILE A 128 -13.05 9.94 18.42
N HIS A 129 -11.81 10.45 18.35
CA HIS A 129 -10.61 9.68 18.66
C HIS A 129 -10.61 9.22 20.13
N ALA A 130 -10.95 10.11 21.08
CA ALA A 130 -11.08 9.74 22.49
C ALA A 130 -12.15 8.67 22.73
N LEU A 131 -13.30 8.77 22.03
CA LEU A 131 -14.35 7.75 22.08
C LEU A 131 -13.85 6.41 21.51
N MET A 132 -13.22 6.43 20.34
CA MET A 132 -12.68 5.23 19.66
C MET A 132 -11.60 4.55 20.51
N THR A 133 -10.73 5.31 21.17
CA THR A 133 -9.71 4.78 22.09
C THR A 133 -10.34 4.12 23.32
N LYS A 134 -11.39 4.73 23.90
CA LYS A 134 -12.15 4.12 25.00
C LYS A 134 -12.86 2.84 24.56
N LEU A 135 -13.50 2.84 23.40
CA LEU A 135 -14.17 1.65 22.84
C LEU A 135 -13.17 0.54 22.46
N ARG A 136 -11.95 0.88 22.04
CA ARG A 136 -10.87 -0.08 21.79
C ARG A 136 -10.49 -0.86 23.05
N ILE A 137 -10.50 -0.21 24.22
CA ILE A 137 -10.20 -0.85 25.51
C ILE A 137 -11.36 -1.74 25.96
N ILE A 138 -12.60 -1.31 25.72
CA ILE A 138 -13.82 -2.05 26.12
C ILE A 138 -14.08 -3.30 25.25
N LYS A 139 -13.54 -3.37 24.03
CA LYS A 139 -13.64 -4.56 23.16
C LYS A 139 -13.03 -5.85 23.75
N GLY A 140 -12.34 -5.79 24.90
CA GLY A 140 -11.89 -6.95 25.67
C GLY A 140 -12.91 -7.52 26.66
N GLU A 141 -14.03 -6.82 26.92
CA GLU A 141 -15.11 -7.29 27.79
C GLU A 141 -16.27 -7.86 26.95
N PRO A 142 -16.90 -8.99 27.35
CA PRO A 142 -17.84 -9.76 26.52
C PRO A 142 -19.21 -9.09 26.27
N PHE A 143 -19.35 -7.78 26.48
CA PHE A 143 -20.64 -7.08 26.47
C PHE A 143 -21.08 -6.55 25.08
N PHE A 144 -20.25 -6.64 24.04
CA PHE A 144 -20.52 -6.06 22.71
C PHE A 144 -21.13 -7.04 21.68
N VAL A 145 -22.14 -7.82 22.07
CA VAL A 145 -22.87 -8.72 21.15
C VAL A 145 -24.13 -8.07 20.53
N GLU A 146 -24.56 -6.87 20.98
CA GLU A 146 -25.86 -6.30 20.55
C GLU A 146 -25.83 -4.95 19.81
N LEU A 147 -24.68 -4.43 19.39
CA LEU A 147 -24.70 -3.27 18.48
C LEU A 147 -24.64 -3.74 17.02
N PRO A 148 -25.66 -3.42 16.19
CA PRO A 148 -25.62 -3.75 14.78
C PRO A 148 -24.38 -3.09 14.19
N THR A 149 -23.55 -3.91 13.54
CA THR A 149 -22.27 -3.54 12.98
C THR A 149 -22.37 -2.23 12.21
N CYS A 150 -21.77 -1.15 12.72
CA CYS A 150 -21.45 0.03 11.91
C CYS A 150 -20.34 -0.37 10.92
N ARG A 151 -20.73 -1.08 9.86
CA ARG A 151 -19.93 -1.13 8.63
C ARG A 151 -20.17 0.22 7.94
N PRO A 152 -19.13 0.95 7.49
CA PRO A 152 -19.36 2.00 6.51
C PRO A 152 -19.97 1.31 5.29
N SER A 153 -21.26 1.55 5.04
CA SER A 153 -21.89 1.16 3.78
C SER A 153 -21.31 2.10 2.73
N ILE A 154 -20.32 1.62 1.99
CA ILE A 154 -19.97 2.24 0.71
C ILE A 154 -21.07 1.80 -0.24
N ASP A 155 -22.17 2.54 -0.22
CA ASP A 155 -23.18 2.42 -1.25
C ASP A 155 -22.56 3.03 -2.51
N MET A 156 -22.05 2.16 -3.39
CA MET A 156 -21.74 2.52 -4.77
C MET A 156 -23.03 3.06 -5.41
N ILE A 157 -23.12 4.38 -5.57
CA ILE A 157 -24.21 4.98 -6.33
C ILE A 157 -23.92 4.75 -7.82
N PRO A 158 -24.76 3.99 -8.55
CA PRO A 158 -24.61 3.84 -9.98
C PRO A 158 -25.21 5.07 -10.67
N GLY A 159 -24.35 5.91 -11.23
CA GLY A 159 -24.72 6.89 -12.26
C GLY A 159 -25.35 8.20 -11.77
N GLY A 160 -24.62 9.30 -11.96
CA GLY A 160 -25.15 10.53 -12.55
C GLY A 160 -26.19 11.37 -11.78
N ARG A 161 -25.77 12.61 -11.48
CA ARG A 161 -26.54 13.81 -11.10
C ARG A 161 -27.11 13.86 -9.67
N VAL A 162 -26.55 14.79 -8.91
CA VAL A 162 -27.09 15.30 -7.65
C VAL A 162 -28.09 16.43 -7.97
N PRO A 163 -29.32 16.40 -7.45
CA PRO A 163 -29.97 17.61 -6.99
C PRO A 163 -30.01 17.57 -5.47
N MET A 164 -29.38 18.58 -4.88
CA MET A 164 -29.33 18.87 -3.46
C MET A 164 -30.75 19.08 -2.93
N GLN A 165 -31.25 18.19 -2.07
CA GLN A 165 -32.36 18.49 -1.17
C GLN A 165 -32.00 18.05 0.25
N TRP A 166 -31.87 19.05 1.12
CA TRP A 166 -31.62 18.91 2.55
C TRP A 166 -32.94 18.53 3.24
N TYR A 167 -33.01 17.34 3.83
CA TYR A 167 -34.15 16.97 4.66
C TYR A 167 -33.95 17.51 6.08
N ASN A 168 -34.64 18.61 6.39
CA ASN A 168 -34.83 19.11 7.75
C ASN A 168 -35.92 18.26 8.42
N GLY A 169 -35.58 17.62 9.54
CA GLY A 169 -36.54 16.87 10.36
C GLY A 169 -36.34 17.15 11.84
N THR A 170 -36.93 18.24 12.33
CA THR A 170 -37.22 18.44 13.76
C THR A 170 -38.53 17.76 14.17
N ARG A 171 -38.58 17.37 15.44
CA ARG A 171 -39.73 16.95 16.29
C ARG A 171 -40.05 15.44 16.21
N SER A 172 -40.19 14.74 17.34
CA SER A 172 -40.85 15.14 18.61
C SER A 172 -40.08 14.66 19.83
#